data_AF-A0A0E3LTY0-F1
#
_entry.id   AF-A0A0E3LTY0-F1
#
_cell.length_a   1.000
_cell.length_b   1.000
_cell.length_c   1.000
_cell.angle_alpha   90.00
_cell.angle_beta   90.00
_cell.angle_gamma   90.00
#
_symmetry.space_group_name_H-M   'P 1'
#
loop_
_entity.id
_entity.type
_entity.pdbx_description
1 polymer ?
#
loop_
_entity_poly.entity_id
_entity_poly.type
_entity_poly.pdbx_seq_one_letter_code
_entity_poly.pdbx_strand_id
1 'polypeptide(L)'
;MARSLIEKLGGKLKGIWNSLGDYDLVEIATLPDDESAAALSMAILAGGAIKISRTTPLLSLNDGMEAMEKASKLEYKPPGNF
;
A
#
# COMPACT_ATOMS: atom_id res chain seq x y z
N MET A 1 -15.80 -3.76 7.79
CA MET A 1 -16.26 -3.32 6.45
C MET A 1 -15.21 -3.59 5.38
N ALA A 2 -13.96 -3.14 5.57
CA ALA A 2 -12.85 -3.40 4.65
C ALA A 2 -12.67 -4.89 4.30
N ARG A 3 -12.73 -5.81 5.29
CA ARG A 3 -12.62 -7.26 5.06
C ARG A 3 -13.53 -7.79 3.93
N SER A 4 -14.81 -7.42 3.92
CA SER A 4 -15.75 -7.92 2.90
C SER A 4 -15.41 -7.40 1.50
N LEU A 5 -14.96 -6.14 1.39
CA LEU A 5 -14.53 -5.57 0.11
C LEU A 5 -13.22 -6.23 -0.36
N ILE A 6 -12.25 -6.40 0.55
CA ILE A 6 -10.99 -7.10 0.28
C ILE A 6 -11.27 -8.52 -0.25
N GLU A 7 -12.13 -9.28 0.40
CA GLU A 7 -12.46 -10.66 -0.01
C GLU A 7 -13.22 -10.69 -1.35
N LYS A 8 -14.11 -9.72 -1.62
CA LYS A 8 -14.79 -9.57 -2.93
C LYS A 8 -13.82 -9.27 -4.08
N LEU A 9 -12.72 -8.58 -3.78
CA LEU A 9 -11.64 -8.30 -4.72
C LEU A 9 -10.62 -9.45 -4.81
N GLY A 10 -10.92 -10.62 -4.21
CA GLY A 10 -10.00 -11.77 -4.23
C GLY A 10 -8.81 -11.65 -3.27
N GLY A 11 -8.82 -10.66 -2.40
CA GLY A 11 -7.77 -10.42 -1.41
C GLY A 11 -7.99 -11.14 -0.07
N LYS A 12 -7.06 -10.90 0.85
CA LYS A 12 -7.12 -11.41 2.23
C LYS A 12 -6.62 -10.38 3.23
N LEU A 13 -7.45 -10.02 4.21
CA LEU A 13 -7.04 -9.20 5.33
C LEU A 13 -6.07 -9.97 6.24
N LYS A 14 -4.91 -9.37 6.52
CA LYS A 14 -3.89 -9.90 7.44
C LYS A 14 -4.10 -9.41 8.86
N GLY A 15 -4.52 -8.15 9.03
CA GLY A 15 -4.82 -7.58 10.33
C GLY A 15 -5.19 -6.10 10.27
N ILE A 16 -5.72 -5.59 11.37
CA ILE A 16 -6.10 -4.19 11.58
C ILE A 16 -5.65 -3.79 12.98
N TRP A 17 -5.09 -2.59 13.11
CA TRP A 17 -4.64 -2.02 14.37
C TRP A 17 -5.11 -0.58 14.49
N ASN A 18 -5.43 -0.16 15.71
CA ASN A 18 -5.56 1.26 16.02
C ASN A 18 -4.16 1.88 16.09
N SER A 19 -3.99 3.04 15.47
CA SER A 19 -2.76 3.82 15.55
C SER A 19 -3.02 5.13 16.28
N LEU A 20 -2.04 5.55 17.09
CA LEU A 20 -2.03 6.86 17.72
C LEU A 20 -1.05 7.74 16.94
N GLY A 21 -1.58 8.45 15.94
CA GLY A 21 -0.80 9.29 15.03
C GLY A 21 -1.72 10.03 14.06
N ASP A 22 -1.22 10.35 12.86
CA ASP A 22 -1.98 11.10 11.84
C ASP A 22 -3.21 10.34 11.31
N TYR A 23 -3.24 9.02 11.49
CA TYR A 23 -4.34 8.14 11.11
C TYR A 23 -4.77 7.30 12.31
N ASP A 24 -6.06 6.97 12.37
CA ASP A 24 -6.65 6.18 13.47
C ASP A 24 -6.49 4.67 13.28
N LEU A 25 -6.30 4.20 12.04
CA LEU A 25 -6.25 2.79 11.68
C LEU A 25 -5.11 2.49 10.70
N VAL A 26 -4.48 1.34 10.91
CA VAL A 26 -3.59 0.69 9.95
C VAL A 26 -4.15 -0.70 9.64
N GLU A 27 -4.32 -1.00 8.36
CA GLU A 27 -4.67 -2.33 7.89
C GLU A 27 -3.60 -2.90 6.95
N ILE A 28 -3.40 -4.21 7.03
CA ILE A 28 -2.53 -4.94 6.10
C ILE A 28 -3.38 -5.99 5.41
N ALA A 29 -3.36 -6.02 4.10
CA ALA A 29 -4.08 -6.99 3.27
C ALA A 29 -3.24 -7.39 2.06
N THR A 30 -3.49 -8.59 1.53
CA THR A 30 -3.04 -8.97 0.19
C THR A 30 -4.16 -8.75 -0.80
N LEU A 31 -3.85 -8.21 -1.96
CA LEU A 31 -4.74 -8.04 -3.11
C LEU A 31 -4.06 -8.61 -4.36
N PRO A 32 -4.83 -9.00 -5.40
CA PRO A 32 -4.27 -9.67 -6.57
C PRO A 32 -3.42 -8.73 -7.44
N ASP A 33 -3.73 -7.43 -7.46
CA ASP A 33 -3.09 -6.42 -8.29
C ASP A 33 -3.29 -4.99 -7.72
N ASP A 34 -2.60 -4.01 -8.30
CA ASP A 34 -2.63 -2.61 -7.88
C ASP A 34 -3.99 -1.95 -8.18
N GLU A 35 -4.66 -2.36 -9.26
CA GLU A 35 -6.00 -1.91 -9.63
C GLU A 35 -7.03 -2.29 -8.54
N SER A 36 -6.93 -3.49 -7.99
CA SER A 36 -7.76 -3.95 -6.87
C SER A 36 -7.49 -3.14 -5.60
N ALA A 37 -6.23 -2.76 -5.33
CA ALA A 37 -5.88 -1.88 -4.21
C ALA A 37 -6.45 -0.46 -4.40
N ALA A 38 -6.35 0.09 -5.61
CA ALA A 38 -6.95 1.37 -5.95
C ALA A 38 -8.48 1.33 -5.84
N ALA A 39 -9.13 0.27 -6.35
CA ALA A 39 -10.57 0.07 -6.27
C ALA A 39 -11.06 -0.01 -4.82
N LEU A 40 -10.35 -0.74 -3.95
CA LEU A 40 -10.64 -0.79 -2.52
C LEU A 40 -10.55 0.61 -1.89
N SER A 41 -9.47 1.35 -2.17
CA SER A 41 -9.26 2.69 -1.61
C SER A 41 -10.37 3.67 -2.02
N MET A 42 -10.77 3.64 -3.29
CA MET A 42 -11.88 4.44 -3.81
C MET A 42 -13.23 4.06 -3.18
N ALA A 43 -13.53 2.77 -3.06
CA ALA A 43 -14.78 2.29 -2.46
C ALA A 43 -14.90 2.66 -0.98
N ILE A 44 -13.79 2.56 -0.24
CA ILE A 44 -13.71 2.96 1.17
C ILE A 44 -13.99 4.45 1.34
N LEU A 45 -13.35 5.31 0.53
CA LEU A 45 -13.55 6.76 0.60
C LEU A 45 -14.97 7.17 0.19
N ALA A 46 -15.54 6.52 -0.83
CA ALA A 46 -16.92 6.78 -1.29
C ALA A 46 -17.98 6.50 -0.21
N GLY A 47 -17.68 5.66 0.78
CA GLY A 47 -18.58 5.36 1.90
C GLY A 47 -18.80 6.51 2.88
N GLY A 48 -18.03 7.61 2.79
CA GLY A 48 -18.22 8.84 3.57
C GLY A 48 -17.82 8.77 5.06
N ALA A 49 -17.62 7.58 5.61
CA ALA A 49 -17.19 7.39 7.00
C ALA A 49 -15.68 7.62 7.21
N ILE A 50 -14.88 7.62 6.14
CA ILE A 50 -13.42 7.78 6.19
C ILE A 50 -13.05 9.10 5.51
N LYS A 51 -12.40 9.99 6.26
CA LYS A 51 -11.99 11.32 5.78
C LYS A 51 -10.82 11.26 4.80
N ILE A 52 -9.85 10.39 5.08
CA ILE A 52 -8.62 10.24 4.28
C ILE A 52 -8.13 8.80 4.37
N SER A 53 -7.58 8.30 3.27
CA SER A 53 -6.97 6.97 3.14
C SER A 53 -5.61 7.12 2.47
N ARG A 54 -4.61 6.37 2.95
CA ARG A 54 -3.32 6.25 2.29
C ARG A 54 -3.03 4.78 2.03
N THR A 55 -2.95 4.42 0.76
CA THR A 55 -2.57 3.07 0.31
C THR A 55 -1.07 3.05 0.06
N THR A 56 -0.36 2.11 0.68
CA THR A 56 1.09 1.94 0.52
C THR A 56 1.38 0.51 0.09
N PRO A 57 1.80 0.29 -1.17
CA PRO A 57 2.26 -1.02 -1.62
C PRO A 57 3.44 -1.49 -0.77
N LEU A 58 3.39 -2.75 -0.33
CA LEU A 58 4.47 -3.37 0.45
C LEU A 58 5.25 -4.32 -0.46
N LEU A 59 6.57 -4.16 -0.49
CA LEU A 59 7.45 -5.11 -1.13
C LEU A 59 7.67 -6.33 -0.25
N SER A 60 7.82 -7.51 -0.86
CA SER A 60 8.35 -8.65 -0.13
C SER A 60 9.84 -8.43 0.20
N LEU A 61 10.37 -9.20 1.15
CA LEU A 61 11.81 -9.17 1.44
C LEU A 61 12.65 -9.53 0.20
N ASN A 62 12.17 -10.46 -0.62
CA ASN A 62 12.84 -10.86 -1.86
C ASN A 62 12.84 -9.73 -2.88
N ASP A 63 11.70 -9.06 -3.10
CA ASP A 63 11.62 -7.91 -4.00
C ASP A 63 12.53 -6.77 -3.51
N GLY A 64 12.61 -6.59 -2.19
CA GLY A 64 13.53 -5.64 -1.56
C GLY A 64 15.00 -5.98 -1.83
N MET A 65 15.39 -7.25 -1.75
CA MET A 65 16.73 -7.72 -2.10
C MET A 65 17.03 -7.53 -3.59
N GLU A 66 16.11 -7.89 -4.48
CA GLU A 66 16.27 -7.68 -5.92
C GLU A 66 16.39 -6.19 -6.27
N ALA A 67 15.60 -5.34 -5.61
CA ALA A 67 15.70 -3.89 -5.76
C ALA A 67 17.07 -3.38 -5.31
N MET A 68 17.62 -3.92 -4.22
CA MET A 68 18.95 -3.58 -3.70
C MET A 68 20.06 -4.00 -4.68
N GLU A 69 19.95 -5.19 -5.30
CA GLU A 69 20.90 -5.65 -6.33
C GLU A 69 20.82 -4.81 -7.62
N LYS A 70 19.61 -4.42 -8.04
CA LYS A 70 19.43 -3.50 -9.19
C LYS A 70 20.06 -2.13 -8.87
N ALA A 71 19.83 -1.61 -7.67
CA ALA A 71 20.38 -0.33 -7.23
C ALA A 71 21.91 -0.33 -7.19
N SER A 72 22.56 -1.43 -6.80
CA SER A 72 24.03 -1.52 -6.78
C SER A 72 24.68 -1.41 -8.16
N LYS A 73 23.91 -1.53 -9.25
CA LYS A 73 24.36 -1.41 -10.64
C LYS A 73 24.09 -0.03 -11.24
N LEU A 74 23.43 0.87 -10.52
CA LEU A 74 23.12 2.23 -10.98
C LEU A 74 24.21 3.21 -10.52
N GLU A 75 24.70 4.05 -11.43
CA GLU A 75 25.53 5.21 -11.10
C GLU A 75 24.69 6.49 -11.30
N TYR A 76 24.08 7.00 -10.22
CA TYR A 76 23.34 8.26 -10.25
C TYR A 76 24.29 9.44 -10.02
N LYS A 77 24.38 10.35 -10.99
CA LYS A 77 25.02 11.66 -10.82
C LYS A 77 23.93 12.72 -10.68
N PRO A 78 23.80 13.37 -9.51
CA PRO A 78 22.83 14.44 -9.35
C PRO A 78 23.14 15.57 -10.35
N PRO A 79 22.11 16.26 -10.88
CA PRO A 79 22.35 17.44 -11.69
C PRO A 79 23.19 18.45 -10.89
N GLY A 80 24.28 18.93 -11.48
CA GLY A 80 25.13 19.96 -10.88
C GLY A 80 24.36 21.28 -10.76
N ASN A 81 24.75 22.13 -9.81
CA ASN A 81 24.21 23.49 -9.72
C ASN A 81 24.39 24.20 -11.08
N PHE A 82 23.31 24.78 -11.60
CA PHE A 82 23.35 25.72 -12.72
C PHE A 82 24.11 26.99 -12.34
#